data_AF-R6WBB4-F1
#
_entry.id   AF-R6WBB4-F1
#
_cell.length_a   1.000
_cell.length_b   1.000
_cell.length_c   1.000
_cell.angle_alpha   90.00
_cell.angle_beta   90.00
_cell.angle_gamma   90.00
#
_symmetry.space_group_name_H-M   'P 1'
#
loop_
_entity.id
_entity.type
_entity.pdbx_description
1 polymer ?
#
loop_
_entity_poly.entity_id
_entity_poly.type
_entity_poly.pdbx_seq_one_letter_code
_entity_poly.pdbx_strand_id
1 'polypeptide(L)'
;MTVKGSKSAFVEDIEKNIAMLRKIVRTPKLKYIDYTLGSETETRVSLMYIEGRADMRTLERAKKRLLSVSPTVITDSASVELITKERRWGIFPSTGSTEKIEKAASLLVAGRCLLICDGSPFVLTLPYVFIEAFQSSEDYVRTPYYATFVRFLRFFAFLLALYLPALCLILVEYHPDALPSDVYGVIDRLRADIPISLFDELLIMLVMFEVIREVGLRMPRSVGDAVGIVGSIIIGDAATKAGIASTTVILVVAVSAVCNFVVPMFSNQTVLLRFLFLFFAAAWDFYGLIGGSVLLFILLCTKRSYGVWYMKPIMPFSASGMLDFLIAVPQITVGKKENLR
;
A
#
# COMPACT_ATOMS: atom_id res chain seq x y z
N MET A 1 12.87 8.59 9.27
CA MET A 1 14.25 8.98 8.90
C MET A 1 14.91 7.79 8.22
N THR A 2 15.44 7.99 7.01
CA THR A 2 16.25 6.98 6.32
C THR A 2 17.56 6.76 7.07
N VAL A 3 17.99 5.49 7.19
CA VAL A 3 19.29 5.16 7.82
C VAL A 3 20.46 5.49 6.87
N LYS A 4 20.23 5.42 5.54
CA LYS A 4 21.19 5.80 4.48
C LYS A 4 20.45 6.42 3.27
N GLY A 5 21.08 7.39 2.60
CA GLY A 5 20.53 8.11 1.42
C GLY A 5 20.30 9.60 1.66
N SER A 6 19.91 10.35 0.62
CA SER A 6 19.65 11.79 0.77
C SER A 6 18.47 12.05 1.72
N LYS A 7 18.61 13.10 2.53
CA LYS A 7 17.55 13.64 3.39
C LYS A 7 16.67 14.67 2.67
N SER A 8 16.91 14.92 1.39
CA SER A 8 16.08 15.82 0.58
C SER A 8 14.69 15.23 0.36
N ALA A 9 13.69 16.00 0.76
CA ALA A 9 12.28 15.73 0.52
C ALA A 9 11.65 16.89 -0.27
N PHE A 10 10.56 16.59 -0.97
CA PHE A 10 9.72 17.61 -1.58
C PHE A 10 9.10 18.51 -0.50
N VAL A 11 8.77 19.72 -0.92
CA VAL A 11 8.15 20.78 -0.11
C VAL A 11 6.82 21.18 -0.74
N GLU A 12 6.08 22.08 -0.13
CA GLU A 12 4.76 22.52 -0.62
C GLU A 12 4.86 23.36 -1.91
N ASP A 13 6.01 23.98 -2.16
CA ASP A 13 6.25 24.89 -3.29
C ASP A 13 6.59 24.14 -4.58
N ILE A 14 5.72 24.25 -5.59
CA ILE A 14 5.86 23.54 -6.86
C ILE A 14 7.14 23.91 -7.64
N GLU A 15 7.55 25.18 -7.63
CA GLU A 15 8.72 25.65 -8.37
C GLU A 15 10.00 25.11 -7.74
N LYS A 16 10.07 25.09 -6.40
CA LYS A 16 11.17 24.45 -5.67
C LYS A 16 11.24 22.96 -5.98
N ASN A 17 10.11 22.27 -6.00
CA ASN A 17 10.06 20.84 -6.30
C ASN A 17 10.58 20.53 -7.72
N ILE A 18 10.14 21.30 -8.73
CA ILE A 18 10.60 21.18 -10.11
C ILE A 18 12.10 21.48 -10.20
N ALA A 19 12.59 22.53 -9.52
CA ALA A 19 14.00 22.88 -9.50
C ALA A 19 14.86 21.80 -8.84
N MET A 20 14.40 21.19 -7.75
CA MET A 20 15.10 20.08 -7.09
C MET A 20 15.20 18.86 -8.00
N LEU A 21 14.12 18.51 -8.73
CA LEU A 21 14.16 17.44 -9.71
C LEU A 21 15.13 17.74 -10.87
N ARG A 22 15.13 18.97 -11.40
CA ARG A 22 16.06 19.40 -12.46
C ARG A 22 17.53 19.37 -12.03
N LYS A 23 17.84 19.57 -10.74
CA LYS A 23 19.21 19.43 -10.22
C LYS A 23 19.75 18.00 -10.32
N ILE A 24 18.86 17.01 -10.17
CA ILE A 24 19.19 15.58 -10.27
C ILE A 24 19.14 15.12 -11.74
N VAL A 25 18.03 15.39 -12.44
CA VAL A 25 17.80 14.97 -13.83
C VAL A 25 18.16 16.11 -14.78
N ARG A 26 19.45 16.22 -15.12
CA ARG A 26 20.02 17.35 -15.90
C ARG A 26 19.85 17.24 -17.42
N THR A 27 18.76 16.65 -17.91
CA THR A 27 18.53 16.49 -19.36
C THR A 27 17.57 17.55 -19.91
N PRO A 28 17.83 18.14 -21.09
CA PRO A 28 16.90 19.08 -21.74
C PRO A 28 15.60 18.41 -22.21
N LYS A 29 15.57 17.07 -22.23
CA LYS A 29 14.39 16.24 -22.51
C LYS A 29 13.41 16.17 -21.34
N LEU A 30 13.77 16.67 -20.17
CA LEU A 30 12.87 16.76 -19.03
C LEU A 30 11.89 17.91 -19.26
N LYS A 31 10.66 17.54 -19.62
CA LYS A 31 9.56 18.47 -19.90
C LYS A 31 8.55 18.41 -18.78
N TYR A 32 7.80 19.49 -18.64
CA TYR A 32 6.61 19.52 -17.82
C TYR A 32 5.52 20.33 -18.52
N ILE A 33 4.27 20.02 -18.21
CA ILE A 33 3.09 20.74 -18.70
C ILE A 33 2.30 21.18 -17.48
N ASP A 34 2.07 22.48 -17.38
CA ASP A 34 1.30 23.06 -16.27
C ASP A 34 -0.19 23.09 -16.60
N TYR A 35 -0.99 22.81 -15.59
CA TYR A 35 -2.44 22.89 -15.58
C TYR A 35 -2.86 23.73 -14.37
N THR A 36 -3.94 24.48 -14.52
CA THR A 36 -4.62 25.16 -13.42
C THR A 36 -5.93 24.44 -13.21
N LEU A 37 -6.16 23.93 -12.00
CA LEU A 37 -7.30 23.10 -11.66
C LEU A 37 -7.98 23.61 -10.39
N GLY A 38 -9.29 23.46 -10.29
CA GLY A 38 -10.09 24.07 -9.21
C GLY A 38 -10.66 25.42 -9.65
N SER A 39 -11.99 25.56 -9.71
CA SER A 39 -12.62 26.83 -10.10
C SER A 39 -12.41 27.95 -9.09
N GLU A 40 -12.30 27.61 -7.80
CA GLU A 40 -12.11 28.59 -6.71
C GLU A 40 -10.66 28.67 -6.23
N THR A 41 -9.93 27.54 -6.27
CA THR A 41 -8.55 27.49 -5.75
C THR A 41 -7.49 27.80 -6.79
N GLU A 42 -7.82 27.68 -8.08
CA GLU A 42 -6.88 27.87 -9.20
C GLU A 42 -5.51 27.20 -8.96
N THR A 43 -5.54 25.98 -8.43
CA THR A 43 -4.34 25.27 -7.97
C THR A 43 -3.50 24.81 -9.15
N ARG A 44 -2.20 25.14 -9.13
CA ARG A 44 -1.26 24.74 -10.17
C ARG A 44 -0.85 23.27 -10.00
N VAL A 45 -0.97 22.51 -11.08
CA VAL A 45 -0.56 21.10 -11.16
C VAL A 45 0.34 20.91 -12.38
N SER A 46 1.53 20.37 -12.18
CA SER A 46 2.51 20.15 -13.24
C SER A 46 2.69 18.66 -13.53
N LEU A 47 2.46 18.28 -14.79
CA LEU A 47 2.72 16.93 -15.30
C LEU A 47 4.12 16.87 -15.89
N MET A 48 5.04 16.20 -15.21
CA MET A 48 6.46 16.15 -15.55
C MET A 48 6.86 14.77 -16.12
N TYR A 49 7.65 14.77 -17.18
CA TYR A 49 8.07 13.56 -17.91
C TYR A 49 9.37 13.76 -18.69
N ILE A 50 10.03 12.65 -19.08
CA ILE A 50 11.19 12.70 -19.99
C ILE A 50 10.76 12.36 -21.41
N GLU A 51 10.91 13.31 -22.32
CA GLU A 51 10.61 13.16 -23.73
C GLU A 51 11.45 12.03 -24.37
N GLY A 52 10.78 11.17 -25.14
CA GLY A 52 11.39 9.99 -25.76
C GLY A 52 11.68 8.82 -24.81
N ARG A 53 11.31 8.92 -23.52
CA ARG A 53 11.32 7.80 -22.57
C ARG A 53 9.95 7.50 -21.98
N ALA A 54 9.16 8.53 -21.70
CA ALA A 54 7.83 8.34 -21.16
C ALA A 54 6.91 7.66 -22.17
N ASP A 55 6.08 6.73 -21.68
CA ASP A 55 5.01 6.14 -22.50
C ASP A 55 3.95 7.19 -22.83
N MET A 56 3.83 7.53 -24.11
CA MET A 56 2.87 8.53 -24.60
C MET A 56 1.43 8.16 -24.26
N ARG A 57 1.08 6.86 -24.24
CA ARG A 57 -0.28 6.43 -23.88
C ARG A 57 -0.62 6.77 -22.42
N THR A 58 0.34 6.58 -21.52
CA THR A 58 0.23 6.97 -20.11
C THR A 58 0.07 8.48 -19.99
N LEU A 59 0.92 9.25 -20.69
CA LEU A 59 0.89 10.72 -20.66
C LEU A 59 -0.44 11.30 -21.16
N GLU A 60 -0.94 10.81 -22.30
CA GLU A 60 -2.23 11.22 -22.87
C GLU A 60 -3.40 10.88 -21.95
N ARG A 61 -3.39 9.69 -21.32
CA ARG A 61 -4.41 9.32 -20.34
C ARG A 61 -4.38 10.21 -19.10
N ALA A 62 -3.18 10.54 -18.60
CA ALA A 62 -3.04 11.45 -17.47
C ALA A 62 -3.60 12.84 -17.84
N LYS A 63 -3.18 13.40 -18.98
CA LYS A 63 -3.71 14.66 -19.51
C LYS A 63 -5.22 14.65 -19.67
N LYS A 64 -5.78 13.61 -20.31
CA LYS A 64 -7.22 13.48 -20.52
C LYS A 64 -7.99 13.46 -19.20
N ARG A 65 -7.46 12.79 -18.17
CA ARG A 65 -8.11 12.71 -16.86
C ARG A 65 -8.11 14.04 -16.12
N LEU A 66 -6.96 14.73 -16.10
CA LEU A 66 -6.85 16.06 -15.48
C LEU A 66 -7.83 17.05 -16.10
N LEU A 67 -8.03 16.98 -17.42
CA LEU A 67 -8.94 17.88 -18.15
C LEU A 67 -10.40 17.42 -18.13
N SER A 68 -10.70 16.18 -17.74
CA SER A 68 -12.06 15.63 -17.77
C SER A 68 -12.93 16.03 -16.59
N VAL A 69 -12.32 16.55 -15.52
CA VAL A 69 -13.00 16.92 -14.29
C VAL A 69 -12.76 18.39 -14.02
N SER A 70 -13.82 19.13 -13.71
CA SER A 70 -13.79 20.52 -13.27
C SER A 70 -14.14 20.59 -11.77
N PRO A 71 -13.20 20.25 -10.87
CA PRO A 71 -13.46 20.32 -9.43
C PRO A 71 -13.59 21.78 -9.00
N THR A 72 -14.40 22.04 -7.98
CA THR A 72 -14.52 23.38 -7.39
C THR A 72 -13.27 23.77 -6.61
N VAL A 73 -12.71 22.81 -5.86
CA VAL A 73 -11.59 23.02 -4.93
C VAL A 73 -10.58 21.90 -5.11
N ILE A 74 -9.30 22.25 -5.19
CA ILE A 74 -8.18 21.31 -5.07
C ILE A 74 -7.24 21.84 -3.99
N THR A 75 -7.08 21.07 -2.92
CA THR A 75 -6.25 21.47 -1.77
C THR A 75 -4.85 20.89 -1.83
N ASP A 76 -4.69 19.69 -2.38
CA ASP A 76 -3.44 18.94 -2.31
C ASP A 76 -3.31 17.86 -3.40
N SER A 77 -2.20 17.13 -3.36
CA SER A 77 -1.98 16.02 -4.30
C SER A 77 -2.92 14.83 -4.06
N ALA A 78 -3.47 14.61 -2.86
CA ALA A 78 -4.47 13.58 -2.63
C ALA A 78 -5.80 13.88 -3.36
N SER A 79 -6.18 15.16 -3.42
CA SER A 79 -7.33 15.64 -4.20
C SER A 79 -7.12 15.39 -5.69
N VAL A 80 -5.92 15.68 -6.20
CA VAL A 80 -5.53 15.38 -7.60
C VAL A 80 -5.56 13.86 -7.87
N GLU A 81 -5.09 13.04 -6.93
CA GLU A 81 -5.20 11.59 -7.04
C GLU A 81 -6.66 11.15 -7.19
N LEU A 82 -7.57 11.68 -6.36
CA LEU A 82 -8.98 11.30 -6.37
C LEU A 82 -9.67 11.60 -7.70
N ILE A 83 -9.44 12.79 -8.29
CA ILE A 83 -10.02 13.17 -9.59
C ILE A 83 -9.39 12.42 -10.76
N THR A 84 -8.14 11.96 -10.62
CA THR A 84 -7.41 11.25 -11.69
C THR A 84 -7.58 9.72 -11.60
N LYS A 85 -8.42 9.22 -10.68
CA LYS A 85 -8.72 7.78 -10.57
C LYS A 85 -9.44 7.25 -11.82
N GLU A 86 -9.04 6.06 -12.25
CA GLU A 86 -9.62 5.38 -13.43
C GLU A 86 -11.05 4.88 -13.17
N ARG A 87 -11.31 4.41 -11.95
CA ARG A 87 -12.62 3.93 -11.51
C ARG A 87 -13.00 4.66 -10.24
N ARG A 88 -14.22 5.22 -10.21
CA ARG A 88 -14.74 5.98 -9.06
C ARG A 88 -14.63 5.20 -7.75
N TRP A 89 -14.89 3.88 -7.78
CA TRP A 89 -14.91 2.99 -6.60
C TRP A 89 -13.78 1.94 -6.61
N GLY A 90 -12.61 2.29 -7.15
CA GLY A 90 -11.45 1.39 -7.12
C GLY A 90 -10.83 1.27 -5.73
N ILE A 91 -10.73 0.04 -5.21
CA ILE A 91 -10.11 -0.28 -3.90
C ILE A 91 -8.60 0.04 -3.94
N PHE A 92 -7.90 -0.43 -4.95
CA PHE A 92 -6.45 -0.24 -5.08
C PHE A 92 -6.10 1.12 -5.70
N PRO A 93 -4.99 1.75 -5.26
CA PRO A 93 -4.53 3.02 -5.83
C PRO A 93 -4.02 2.84 -7.26
N SER A 94 -4.17 3.85 -8.10
CA SER A 94 -3.63 3.86 -9.48
C SER A 94 -2.44 4.81 -9.64
N THR A 95 -2.17 5.60 -8.60
CA THR A 95 -1.04 6.50 -8.47
C THR A 95 -0.26 6.11 -7.22
N GLY A 96 1.05 6.22 -7.29
CA GLY A 96 1.90 6.16 -6.09
C GLY A 96 2.13 7.57 -5.56
N SER A 97 2.57 7.68 -4.32
CA SER A 97 3.00 8.95 -3.72
C SER A 97 4.42 8.82 -3.20
N THR A 98 5.18 9.92 -3.28
CA THR A 98 6.54 9.97 -2.73
C THR A 98 6.88 11.38 -2.26
N GLU A 99 7.42 11.47 -1.05
CA GLU A 99 8.10 12.66 -0.52
C GLU A 99 9.57 12.72 -0.95
N LYS A 100 10.16 11.57 -1.34
CA LYS A 100 11.59 11.46 -1.66
C LYS A 100 11.87 11.86 -3.10
N ILE A 101 12.75 12.84 -3.27
CA ILE A 101 13.14 13.39 -4.58
C ILE A 101 13.91 12.36 -5.41
N GLU A 102 14.81 11.59 -4.78
CA GLU A 102 15.60 10.55 -5.45
C GLU A 102 14.71 9.45 -6.06
N LYS A 103 13.66 9.05 -5.33
CA LYS A 103 12.68 8.06 -5.83
C LYS A 103 11.92 8.62 -7.04
N ALA A 104 11.48 9.87 -6.98
CA ALA A 104 10.81 10.51 -8.11
C ALA A 104 11.74 10.64 -9.35
N ALA A 105 12.99 11.01 -9.14
CA ALA A 105 13.99 11.10 -10.20
C ALA A 105 14.28 9.73 -10.86
N SER A 106 14.44 8.67 -10.08
CA SER A 106 14.66 7.32 -10.62
C SER A 106 13.45 6.83 -11.43
N LEU A 107 12.23 7.12 -10.97
CA LEU A 107 11.01 6.80 -11.70
C LEU A 107 10.89 7.57 -13.03
N LEU A 108 11.24 8.87 -13.06
CA LEU A 108 11.31 9.65 -14.31
C LEU A 108 12.31 9.03 -15.30
N VAL A 109 13.49 8.65 -14.81
CA VAL A 109 14.54 8.02 -15.63
C VAL A 109 14.08 6.67 -16.19
N ALA A 110 13.27 5.93 -15.43
CA ALA A 110 12.59 4.69 -15.82
C ALA A 110 11.36 4.90 -16.74
N GLY A 111 11.14 6.11 -17.25
CA GLY A 111 10.07 6.40 -18.22
C GLY A 111 8.69 6.61 -17.60
N ARG A 112 8.60 6.84 -16.28
CA ARG A 112 7.35 7.19 -15.61
C ARG A 112 7.11 8.70 -15.65
N CYS A 113 5.86 9.08 -15.42
CA CYS A 113 5.44 10.46 -15.29
C CYS A 113 5.24 10.82 -13.81
N LEU A 114 5.35 12.11 -13.51
CA LEU A 114 5.06 12.65 -12.18
C LEU A 114 3.97 13.72 -12.28
N LEU A 115 3.09 13.78 -11.28
CA LEU A 115 2.21 14.92 -11.05
C LEU A 115 2.63 15.62 -9.77
N ILE A 116 3.01 16.89 -9.92
CA ILE A 116 3.41 17.76 -8.82
C ILE A 116 2.27 18.75 -8.62
N CYS A 117 1.67 18.76 -7.43
CA CYS A 117 0.63 19.71 -7.06
C CYS A 117 1.24 20.79 -6.19
N ASP A 118 0.92 22.04 -6.48
CA ASP A 118 1.26 23.14 -5.58
C ASP A 118 0.51 23.01 -4.25
N GLY A 119 1.17 23.36 -3.15
CA GLY A 119 0.66 23.18 -1.79
C GLY A 119 0.86 21.80 -1.17
N SER A 120 1.51 20.84 -1.86
CA SER A 120 1.72 19.48 -1.34
C SER A 120 3.19 19.05 -1.31
N PRO A 121 3.70 18.51 -0.19
CA PRO A 121 5.03 17.93 -0.09
C PRO A 121 5.11 16.50 -0.68
N PHE A 122 4.03 16.00 -1.30
CA PHE A 122 3.98 14.68 -1.92
C PHE A 122 3.75 14.78 -3.42
N VAL A 123 4.64 14.15 -4.19
CA VAL A 123 4.53 14.03 -5.65
C VAL A 123 3.89 12.70 -6.02
N LEU A 124 2.91 12.74 -6.93
CA LEU A 124 2.27 11.52 -7.43
C LEU A 124 3.09 10.91 -8.57
N THR A 125 3.21 9.59 -8.58
CA THR A 125 3.95 8.82 -9.58
C THR A 125 2.99 7.98 -10.41
N LEU A 126 3.10 8.04 -11.74
CA LEU A 126 2.21 7.37 -12.69
C LEU A 126 3.00 6.68 -13.83
N PRO A 127 2.58 5.47 -14.28
CA PRO A 127 1.58 4.61 -13.65
C PRO A 127 2.10 4.04 -12.33
N TYR A 128 1.21 3.48 -11.51
CA TYR A 128 1.57 2.71 -10.30
C TYR A 128 1.13 1.25 -10.44
N VAL A 129 2.03 0.29 -10.22
CA VAL A 129 1.75 -1.15 -10.27
C VAL A 129 1.80 -1.80 -8.88
N PHE A 130 1.18 -2.97 -8.74
CA PHE A 130 1.04 -3.68 -7.46
C PHE A 130 2.37 -3.92 -6.74
N ILE A 131 3.38 -4.37 -7.47
CA ILE A 131 4.68 -4.75 -6.93
C ILE A 131 5.42 -3.57 -6.27
N GLU A 132 5.18 -2.34 -6.72
CA GLU A 132 5.83 -1.15 -6.16
C GLU A 132 5.46 -0.87 -4.71
N ALA A 133 4.32 -1.39 -4.23
CA ALA A 133 3.94 -1.27 -2.82
C ALA A 133 4.91 -2.00 -1.90
N PHE A 134 5.57 -3.05 -2.40
CA PHE A 134 6.52 -3.87 -1.65
C PHE A 134 7.97 -3.41 -1.82
N GLN A 135 8.21 -2.39 -2.64
CA GLN A 135 9.53 -1.84 -2.91
C GLN A 135 9.74 -0.51 -2.18
N SER A 136 10.89 -0.38 -1.53
CA SER A 136 11.32 0.89 -0.92
C SER A 136 12.54 1.45 -1.65
N SER A 137 12.68 2.77 -1.64
CA SER A 137 13.89 3.44 -2.16
C SER A 137 15.16 2.98 -1.43
N GLU A 138 15.04 2.58 -0.17
CA GLU A 138 16.16 2.08 0.64
C GLU A 138 16.65 0.70 0.21
N ASP A 139 15.80 -0.08 -0.47
CA ASP A 139 16.15 -1.44 -0.89
C ASP A 139 17.32 -1.40 -1.91
N TYR A 140 17.41 -0.33 -2.70
CA TYR A 140 18.45 -0.15 -3.71
C TYR A 140 19.78 0.39 -3.16
N VAL A 141 19.81 0.79 -1.89
CA VAL A 141 21.03 1.26 -1.20
C VAL A 141 21.65 0.14 -0.34
N ARG A 142 20.88 -0.91 -0.04
CA ARG A 142 21.30 -2.05 0.77
C ARG A 142 21.88 -3.16 -0.11
N THR A 143 22.57 -4.12 0.52
CA THR A 143 23.06 -5.31 -0.17
C THR A 143 21.89 -6.09 -0.80
N PRO A 144 22.01 -6.57 -2.05
CA PRO A 144 20.91 -7.23 -2.77
C PRO A 144 20.24 -8.36 -1.99
N TYR A 145 21.01 -9.22 -1.32
CA TYR A 145 20.49 -10.34 -0.53
C TYR A 145 19.58 -9.88 0.62
N TYR A 146 19.98 -8.83 1.34
CA TYR A 146 19.20 -8.31 2.46
C TYR A 146 17.95 -7.56 1.97
N ALA A 147 18.06 -6.81 0.87
CA ALA A 147 16.93 -6.14 0.25
C ALA A 147 15.88 -7.15 -0.24
N THR A 148 16.30 -8.26 -0.86
CA THR A 148 15.41 -9.37 -1.25
C THR A 148 14.70 -9.98 -0.05
N PHE A 149 15.44 -10.31 1.03
CA PHE A 149 14.84 -10.84 2.25
C PHE A 149 13.75 -9.90 2.81
N VAL A 150 14.04 -8.60 2.88
CA VAL A 150 13.07 -7.61 3.35
C VAL A 150 11.84 -7.54 2.43
N ARG A 151 12.00 -7.59 1.11
CA ARG A 151 10.86 -7.61 0.17
C ARG A 151 9.96 -8.82 0.37
N PHE A 152 10.53 -10.02 0.55
CA PHE A 152 9.77 -11.22 0.88
C PHE A 152 9.03 -11.07 2.22
N LEU A 153 9.70 -10.49 3.22
CA LEU A 153 9.08 -10.21 4.51
C LEU A 153 7.89 -9.25 4.37
N ARG A 154 7.98 -8.20 3.53
CA ARG A 154 6.84 -7.29 3.26
C ARG A 154 5.68 -8.01 2.60
N PHE A 155 5.96 -8.88 1.64
CA PHE A 155 4.93 -9.67 0.98
C PHE A 155 4.26 -10.65 1.95
N PHE A 156 5.05 -11.36 2.76
CA PHE A 156 4.53 -12.27 3.78
C PHE A 156 3.72 -11.54 4.86
N ALA A 157 4.19 -10.38 5.33
CA ALA A 157 3.46 -9.53 6.26
C ALA A 157 2.13 -9.09 5.67
N PHE A 158 2.07 -8.70 4.39
CA PHE A 158 0.80 -8.39 3.73
C PHE A 158 -0.17 -9.58 3.72
N LEU A 159 0.31 -10.80 3.44
CA LEU A 159 -0.52 -12.01 3.49
C LEU A 159 -1.04 -12.29 4.91
N LEU A 160 -0.20 -12.17 5.93
CA LEU A 160 -0.63 -12.31 7.34
C LEU A 160 -1.64 -11.23 7.74
N ALA A 161 -1.38 -9.97 7.36
CA ALA A 161 -2.28 -8.87 7.61
C ALA A 161 -3.64 -9.06 6.94
N LEU A 162 -3.71 -9.81 5.83
CA LEU A 162 -4.94 -10.03 5.09
C LEU A 162 -5.70 -11.28 5.54
N TYR A 163 -5.00 -12.41 5.62
CA TYR A 163 -5.62 -13.73 5.75
C TYR A 163 -5.57 -14.33 7.17
N LEU A 164 -4.67 -13.87 8.04
CA LEU A 164 -4.45 -14.52 9.34
C LEU A 164 -5.73 -14.57 10.22
N PRO A 165 -6.55 -13.51 10.34
CA PRO A 165 -7.80 -13.58 11.12
C PRO A 165 -8.81 -14.57 10.54
N ALA A 166 -9.00 -14.56 9.21
CA ALA A 166 -9.89 -15.47 8.52
C ALA A 166 -9.43 -16.94 8.62
N LEU A 167 -8.12 -17.19 8.49
CA LEU A 167 -7.53 -18.51 8.69
C LEU A 167 -7.70 -19.02 10.12
N CYS A 168 -7.56 -18.14 11.13
CA CYS A 168 -7.79 -18.50 12.52
C CYS A 168 -9.24 -18.97 12.73
N LEU A 169 -10.22 -18.26 12.17
CA LEU A 169 -11.62 -18.66 12.23
C LEU A 169 -11.82 -20.06 11.63
N ILE A 170 -11.29 -20.27 10.42
CA ILE A 170 -11.45 -21.53 9.69
C ILE A 170 -10.83 -22.72 10.43
N LEU A 171 -9.60 -22.57 10.90
CA LEU A 171 -8.86 -23.68 11.52
C LEU A 171 -9.38 -24.05 12.91
N VAL A 172 -9.90 -23.08 13.67
CA VAL A 172 -10.34 -23.34 15.05
C VAL A 172 -11.81 -23.72 15.11
N GLU A 173 -12.68 -23.09 14.30
CA GLU A 173 -14.13 -23.34 14.36
C GLU A 173 -14.58 -24.44 13.38
N TYR A 174 -14.09 -24.42 12.14
CA TYR A 174 -14.63 -25.28 11.07
C TYR A 174 -13.77 -26.53 10.80
N HIS A 175 -12.45 -26.46 11.03
CA HIS A 175 -11.52 -27.55 10.75
C HIS A 175 -10.50 -27.78 11.88
N PRO A 176 -10.95 -28.11 13.11
CA PRO A 176 -10.06 -28.33 14.25
C PRO A 176 -9.06 -29.49 14.01
N ASP A 177 -9.45 -30.50 13.24
CA ASP A 177 -8.61 -31.66 12.89
C ASP A 177 -7.37 -31.28 12.05
N ALA A 178 -7.35 -30.10 11.43
CA ALA A 178 -6.20 -29.62 10.69
C ALA A 178 -5.07 -29.12 11.61
N LEU A 179 -5.36 -28.84 12.88
CA LEU A 179 -4.39 -28.41 13.87
C LEU A 179 -3.82 -29.61 14.64
N PRO A 180 -2.53 -29.61 15.01
CA PRO A 180 -2.00 -30.59 15.95
C PRO A 180 -2.83 -30.59 17.24
N SER A 181 -3.19 -31.76 17.75
CA SER A 181 -4.05 -31.92 18.94
C SER A 181 -3.56 -31.12 20.14
N ASP A 182 -2.24 -31.03 20.33
CA ASP A 182 -1.62 -30.28 21.42
C ASP A 182 -1.88 -28.77 21.29
N VAL A 183 -1.86 -28.24 20.06
CA VAL A 183 -2.11 -26.82 19.78
C VAL A 183 -3.58 -26.50 19.94
N TYR A 184 -4.46 -27.32 19.35
CA TYR A 184 -5.90 -27.15 19.49
C TYR A 184 -6.33 -27.21 20.96
N GLY A 185 -5.84 -28.18 21.73
CA GLY A 185 -6.16 -28.31 23.16
C GLY A 185 -5.67 -27.14 24.03
N VAL A 186 -4.65 -26.39 23.60
CA VAL A 186 -4.29 -25.12 24.25
C VAL A 186 -5.29 -24.02 23.89
N ILE A 187 -5.64 -23.90 22.61
CA ILE A 187 -6.59 -22.87 22.13
C ILE A 187 -7.97 -23.07 22.77
N ASP A 188 -8.46 -24.31 22.81
CA ASP A 188 -9.75 -24.68 23.41
C ASP A 188 -9.80 -24.32 24.90
N ARG A 189 -8.74 -24.65 25.65
CA ARG A 189 -8.61 -24.24 27.07
C ARG A 189 -8.60 -22.73 27.26
N LEU A 190 -7.97 -21.98 26.36
CA LEU A 190 -7.94 -20.51 26.42
C LEU A 190 -9.27 -19.85 26.02
N ARG A 191 -10.20 -20.61 25.43
CA ARG A 191 -11.54 -20.16 25.03
C ARG A 191 -12.66 -20.73 25.90
N ALA A 192 -12.38 -21.65 26.81
CA ALA A 192 -13.39 -22.35 27.61
C ALA A 192 -14.34 -21.41 28.37
N ASP A 193 -13.85 -20.24 28.81
CA ASP A 193 -14.62 -19.27 29.59
C ASP A 193 -15.27 -18.16 28.73
N ILE A 194 -15.19 -18.26 27.39
CA ILE A 194 -15.66 -17.22 26.47
C ILE A 194 -17.02 -17.61 25.88
N PRO A 195 -18.11 -16.89 26.20
CA PRO A 195 -19.46 -17.28 25.80
C PRO A 195 -19.86 -16.84 24.38
N ILE A 196 -18.94 -16.24 23.61
CA ILE A 196 -19.21 -15.71 22.26
C ILE A 196 -18.57 -16.55 21.16
N SER A 197 -19.10 -16.46 19.94
CA SER A 197 -18.55 -17.15 18.78
C SER A 197 -17.16 -16.64 18.41
N LEU A 198 -16.33 -17.48 17.79
CA LEU A 198 -14.98 -17.06 17.37
C LEU A 198 -15.03 -15.93 16.34
N PHE A 199 -16.07 -15.93 15.50
CA PHE A 199 -16.31 -14.88 14.54
C PHE A 199 -16.54 -13.53 15.22
N ASP A 200 -17.42 -13.49 16.23
CA ASP A 200 -17.73 -12.26 16.97
C ASP A 200 -16.52 -11.78 17.77
N GLU A 201 -15.76 -12.70 18.35
CA GLU A 201 -14.50 -12.44 19.05
C GLU A 201 -13.50 -11.70 18.13
N LEU A 202 -13.27 -12.24 16.93
CA LEU A 202 -12.39 -11.65 15.93
C LEU A 202 -12.93 -10.31 15.42
N LEU A 203 -14.24 -10.21 15.17
CA LEU A 203 -14.86 -9.00 14.66
C LEU A 203 -14.73 -7.84 15.66
N ILE A 204 -15.07 -8.06 16.92
CA ILE A 204 -14.96 -7.07 18.00
C ILE A 204 -13.51 -6.63 18.15
N MET A 205 -12.58 -7.58 18.25
CA MET A 205 -11.17 -7.25 18.45
C MET A 205 -10.57 -6.51 17.24
N LEU A 206 -10.93 -6.88 16.01
CA LEU A 206 -10.48 -6.16 14.81
C LEU A 206 -10.99 -4.72 14.79
N VAL A 207 -12.25 -4.50 15.15
CA VAL A 207 -12.82 -3.13 15.25
C VAL A 207 -12.11 -2.34 16.34
N MET A 208 -11.88 -2.92 17.52
CA MET A 208 -11.19 -2.24 18.62
C MET A 208 -9.77 -1.85 18.23
N PHE A 209 -9.00 -2.75 17.61
CA PHE A 209 -7.64 -2.43 17.14
C PHE A 209 -7.63 -1.37 16.04
N GLU A 210 -8.63 -1.34 15.16
CA GLU A 210 -8.72 -0.31 14.14
C GLU A 210 -9.06 1.06 14.74
N VAL A 211 -9.89 1.11 15.78
CA VAL A 211 -10.14 2.34 16.55
C VAL A 211 -8.86 2.85 17.20
N ILE A 212 -8.08 1.97 17.86
CA ILE A 212 -6.79 2.34 18.45
C ILE A 212 -5.84 2.91 17.38
N ARG A 213 -5.76 2.23 16.23
CA ARG A 213 -4.95 2.67 15.09
C ARG A 213 -5.36 4.06 14.60
N GLU A 214 -6.65 4.29 14.42
CA GLU A 214 -7.18 5.56 13.93
C GLU A 214 -6.89 6.71 14.91
N VAL A 215 -6.97 6.45 16.22
CA VAL A 215 -6.56 7.41 17.25
C VAL A 215 -5.07 7.70 17.18
N GLY A 216 -4.24 6.65 17.03
CA GLY A 216 -2.78 6.79 16.91
C GLY A 216 -2.36 7.62 15.69
N LEU A 217 -3.09 7.51 14.57
CA LEU A 217 -2.80 8.27 13.34
C LEU A 217 -3.24 9.75 13.41
N ARG A 218 -4.27 10.07 14.21
CA ARG A 218 -4.83 11.43 14.29
C ARG A 218 -4.21 12.28 15.39
N MET A 219 -3.70 11.66 16.44
CA MET A 219 -3.07 12.38 17.55
C MET A 219 -1.66 12.86 17.18
N PRO A 220 -1.17 13.96 17.78
CA PRO A 220 0.24 14.35 17.67
C PRO A 220 1.15 13.19 18.08
N ARG A 221 2.28 12.99 17.40
CA ARG A 221 3.14 11.77 17.55
C ARG A 221 3.37 11.34 18.99
N SER A 222 3.73 12.26 19.89
CA SER A 222 3.99 11.96 21.30
C SER A 222 2.77 11.42 22.06
N VAL A 223 1.57 11.89 21.70
CA VAL A 223 0.31 11.44 22.30
C VAL A 223 -0.21 10.19 21.59
N GLY A 224 -0.11 10.13 20.26
CA GLY A 224 -0.55 9.00 19.46
C GLY A 224 0.20 7.71 19.80
N ASP A 225 1.52 7.79 19.96
CA ASP A 225 2.34 6.64 20.37
C ASP A 225 1.95 6.16 21.79
N ALA A 226 1.75 7.10 22.72
CA ALA A 226 1.35 6.78 24.10
C ALA A 226 -0.05 6.14 24.15
N VAL A 227 -1.04 6.73 23.47
CA VAL A 227 -2.41 6.20 23.40
C VAL A 227 -2.45 4.86 22.68
N GLY A 228 -1.64 4.67 21.64
CA GLY A 228 -1.52 3.38 20.94
C GLY A 228 -0.99 2.27 21.85
N ILE A 229 0.07 2.53 22.61
CA ILE A 229 0.66 1.55 23.55
C ILE A 229 -0.31 1.26 24.69
N VAL A 230 -0.78 2.31 25.36
CA VAL A 230 -1.69 2.18 26.51
C VAL A 230 -3.00 1.54 26.10
N GLY A 231 -3.58 1.98 24.98
CA GLY A 231 -4.81 1.42 24.42
C GLY A 231 -4.67 -0.05 24.08
N SER A 232 -3.60 -0.45 23.39
CA SER A 232 -3.41 -1.87 23.00
C SER A 232 -3.24 -2.80 24.19
N ILE A 233 -2.46 -2.37 25.21
CA ILE A 233 -2.21 -3.20 26.40
C ILE A 233 -3.46 -3.27 27.28
N ILE A 234 -4.09 -2.12 27.56
CA ILE A 234 -5.28 -2.06 28.44
C ILE A 234 -6.46 -2.76 27.78
N ILE A 235 -6.71 -2.53 26.49
CA ILE A 235 -7.83 -3.19 25.79
C ILE A 235 -7.58 -4.68 25.68
N GLY A 236 -6.34 -5.12 25.42
CA GLY A 236 -6.00 -6.54 25.43
C GLY A 236 -6.26 -7.21 26.79
N ASP A 237 -5.73 -6.62 27.86
CA ASP A 237 -5.89 -7.16 29.23
C ASP A 237 -7.34 -7.07 29.74
N ALA A 238 -8.05 -5.99 29.42
CA ALA A 238 -9.45 -5.85 29.78
C ALA A 238 -10.34 -6.82 28.97
N ALA A 239 -10.05 -7.04 27.69
CA ALA A 239 -10.82 -7.95 26.85
C ALA A 239 -10.70 -9.41 27.30
N THR A 240 -9.50 -9.85 27.73
CA THR A 240 -9.34 -11.19 28.32
C THR A 240 -10.07 -11.32 29.65
N LYS A 241 -9.91 -10.35 30.56
CA LYS A 241 -10.55 -10.39 31.88
C LYS A 241 -12.07 -10.27 31.83
N ALA A 242 -12.60 -9.55 30.85
CA ALA A 242 -14.04 -9.42 30.64
C ALA A 242 -14.65 -10.62 29.90
N GLY A 243 -13.84 -11.60 29.47
CA GLY A 243 -14.32 -12.74 28.68
C GLY A 243 -14.81 -12.34 27.28
N ILE A 244 -14.35 -11.19 26.76
CA ILE A 244 -14.72 -10.67 25.43
C ILE A 244 -13.85 -11.33 24.36
N ALA A 245 -12.58 -11.59 24.65
CA ALA A 245 -11.68 -12.25 23.71
C ALA A 245 -10.58 -13.07 24.41
N SER A 246 -10.21 -14.18 23.79
CA SER A 246 -9.14 -15.07 24.20
C SER A 246 -7.80 -14.45 23.90
N THR A 247 -6.81 -14.87 24.69
CA THR A 247 -5.41 -14.53 24.45
C THR A 247 -4.97 -14.91 23.04
N THR A 248 -5.50 -16.01 22.49
CA THR A 248 -5.20 -16.47 21.11
C THR A 248 -5.70 -15.47 20.06
N VAL A 249 -6.95 -15.01 20.15
CA VAL A 249 -7.51 -14.06 19.19
C VAL A 249 -6.83 -12.70 19.29
N ILE A 250 -6.55 -12.23 20.52
CA ILE A 250 -5.82 -10.97 20.71
C ILE A 250 -4.44 -11.04 20.06
N LEU A 251 -3.72 -12.16 20.22
CA LEU A 251 -2.44 -12.37 19.56
C LEU A 251 -2.57 -12.34 18.03
N VAL A 252 -3.53 -13.07 17.47
CA VAL A 252 -3.78 -13.11 16.01
C VAL A 252 -4.09 -11.72 15.45
N VAL A 253 -4.97 -10.97 16.12
CA VAL A 253 -5.35 -9.61 15.71
C VAL A 253 -4.18 -8.65 15.84
N ALA A 254 -3.40 -8.71 16.93
CA ALA A 254 -2.23 -7.87 17.14
C ALA A 254 -1.17 -8.11 16.05
N VAL A 255 -0.85 -9.37 15.73
CA VAL A 255 0.09 -9.72 14.66
C VAL A 255 -0.41 -9.20 13.31
N SER A 256 -1.69 -9.41 13.00
CA SER A 256 -2.30 -8.92 11.75
C SER A 256 -2.28 -7.38 11.65
N ALA A 257 -2.49 -6.68 12.76
CA ALA A 257 -2.42 -5.23 12.83
C ALA A 257 -0.99 -4.72 12.63
N VAL A 258 0.01 -5.30 13.32
CA VAL A 258 1.42 -4.92 13.18
C VAL A 258 1.91 -5.16 11.75
N CYS A 259 1.56 -6.30 11.16
CA CYS A 259 1.92 -6.62 9.77
C CYS A 259 1.35 -5.60 8.76
N ASN A 260 0.21 -4.97 9.05
CA ASN A 260 -0.39 -3.96 8.16
C ASN A 260 0.51 -2.72 7.97
N PHE A 261 1.30 -2.35 8.98
CA PHE A 261 2.20 -1.19 8.92
C PHE A 261 3.43 -1.43 8.05
N VAL A 262 3.74 -2.68 7.72
CA VAL A 262 4.89 -3.04 6.88
C VAL A 262 4.69 -2.56 5.44
N VAL A 263 3.44 -2.48 4.96
CA VAL A 263 3.07 -2.06 3.60
C VAL A 263 2.10 -0.87 3.66
N PRO A 264 2.58 0.35 3.95
CA PRO A 264 1.72 1.50 4.23
C PRO A 264 0.83 1.89 3.04
N MET A 265 1.31 1.72 1.81
CA MET A 265 0.56 2.04 0.58
C MET A 265 -0.72 1.21 0.42
N PHE A 266 -0.78 0.01 1.01
CA PHE A 266 -1.95 -0.86 0.98
C PHE A 266 -2.66 -0.97 2.34
N SER A 267 -2.28 -0.16 3.31
CA SER A 267 -2.77 -0.30 4.69
C SER A 267 -4.29 -0.18 4.80
N ASN A 268 -4.90 0.75 4.06
CA ASN A 268 -6.35 0.95 4.05
C ASN A 268 -7.09 -0.15 3.30
N GLN A 269 -6.53 -0.59 2.16
CA GLN A 269 -7.09 -1.68 1.35
C GLN A 269 -7.07 -3.00 2.10
N THR A 270 -5.98 -3.25 2.83
CA THR A 270 -5.78 -4.48 3.60
C THR A 270 -6.79 -4.58 4.74
N VAL A 271 -7.09 -3.48 5.43
CA VAL A 271 -8.13 -3.46 6.48
C VAL A 271 -9.50 -3.79 5.89
N LEU A 272 -9.91 -3.12 4.81
CA LEU A 272 -11.22 -3.38 4.18
C LEU A 272 -11.34 -4.82 3.68
N LEU A 273 -10.29 -5.33 3.03
CA LEU A 273 -10.28 -6.70 2.52
C LEU A 273 -10.21 -7.73 3.65
N ARG A 274 -9.51 -7.44 4.76
CA ARG A 274 -9.43 -8.33 5.93
C ARG A 274 -10.82 -8.60 6.53
N PHE A 275 -11.62 -7.55 6.70
CA PHE A 275 -13.02 -7.73 7.14
C PHE A 275 -13.81 -8.55 6.10
N LEU A 276 -13.68 -8.23 4.82
CA LEU A 276 -14.36 -8.99 3.75
C LEU A 276 -13.99 -10.49 3.77
N PHE A 277 -12.71 -10.80 3.94
CA PHE A 277 -12.23 -12.19 4.04
C PHE A 277 -12.73 -12.89 5.30
N LEU A 278 -12.84 -12.18 6.42
CA LEU A 278 -13.45 -12.73 7.63
C LEU A 278 -14.92 -13.11 7.39
N PHE A 279 -15.69 -12.25 6.71
CA PHE A 279 -17.08 -12.57 6.34
C PHE A 279 -17.17 -13.74 5.36
N PHE A 280 -16.29 -13.83 4.35
CA PHE A 280 -16.26 -14.97 3.45
C PHE A 280 -15.87 -16.27 4.15
N ALA A 281 -14.92 -16.21 5.08
CA ALA A 281 -14.54 -17.34 5.91
C ALA A 281 -15.68 -17.79 6.83
N ALA A 282 -16.46 -16.86 7.38
CA ALA A 282 -17.62 -17.21 8.18
C ALA A 282 -18.75 -17.87 7.35
N ALA A 283 -18.90 -17.48 6.09
CA ALA A 283 -19.98 -17.95 5.22
C ALA A 283 -19.67 -19.29 4.51
N TRP A 284 -18.41 -19.51 4.11
CA TRP A 284 -18.00 -20.63 3.25
C TRP A 284 -16.62 -21.21 3.59
N ASP A 285 -16.10 -20.95 4.79
CA ASP A 285 -14.85 -21.51 5.31
C ASP A 285 -13.66 -21.34 4.34
N PHE A 286 -12.94 -22.43 4.03
CA PHE A 286 -11.87 -22.42 3.03
C PHE A 286 -12.35 -22.05 1.63
N TYR A 287 -13.55 -22.44 1.21
CA TYR A 287 -14.08 -22.09 -0.10
C TYR A 287 -14.30 -20.58 -0.22
N GLY A 288 -14.76 -19.94 0.85
CA GLY A 288 -14.91 -18.48 0.91
C GLY A 288 -13.56 -17.77 0.81
N LEU A 289 -12.56 -18.24 1.55
CA LEU A 289 -11.20 -17.68 1.52
C LEU A 289 -10.56 -17.82 0.13
N ILE A 290 -10.61 -19.02 -0.46
CA ILE A 290 -10.03 -19.30 -1.78
C ILE A 290 -10.79 -18.53 -2.86
N GLY A 291 -12.13 -18.59 -2.85
CA GLY A 291 -12.99 -17.89 -3.82
C GLY A 291 -12.79 -16.38 -3.78
N GLY A 292 -12.75 -15.79 -2.58
CA GLY A 292 -12.42 -14.37 -2.40
C GLY A 292 -11.02 -14.01 -2.89
N SER A 293 -10.04 -14.90 -2.67
CA SER A 293 -8.65 -14.68 -3.11
C SER A 293 -8.54 -14.72 -4.64
N VAL A 294 -9.22 -15.66 -5.28
CA VAL A 294 -9.31 -15.75 -6.75
C VAL A 294 -10.00 -14.51 -7.32
N LEU A 295 -11.11 -14.07 -6.73
CA LEU A 295 -11.81 -12.86 -7.16
C LEU A 295 -10.91 -11.62 -7.04
N LEU A 296 -10.19 -11.48 -5.92
CA LEU A 296 -9.22 -10.42 -5.71
C LEU A 296 -8.11 -10.46 -6.76
N PHE A 297 -7.57 -11.64 -7.05
CA PHE A 297 -6.54 -11.82 -8.06
C PHE A 297 -7.03 -11.44 -9.47
N ILE A 298 -8.24 -11.87 -9.86
CA ILE A 298 -8.86 -11.48 -11.14
C ILE A 298 -9.03 -9.96 -11.23
N LEU A 299 -9.48 -9.31 -10.14
CA LEU A 299 -9.63 -7.86 -10.08
C LEU A 299 -8.29 -7.15 -10.30
N LEU A 300 -7.22 -7.64 -9.67
CA LEU A 300 -5.87 -7.09 -9.80
C LEU A 300 -5.32 -7.28 -11.23
N CYS A 301 -5.50 -8.45 -11.83
CA CYS A 301 -5.06 -8.74 -13.20
C CYS A 301 -5.82 -7.93 -14.26
N THR A 302 -7.11 -7.68 -14.03
CA THR A 302 -7.94 -6.90 -14.97
C THR A 302 -7.71 -5.40 -14.85
N LYS A 303 -7.25 -4.94 -13.68
CA LYS A 303 -7.02 -3.52 -13.43
C LYS A 303 -5.88 -2.99 -14.32
N ARG A 304 -6.14 -1.82 -14.93
CA ARG A 304 -5.13 -1.02 -15.61
C ARG A 304 -4.86 0.24 -14.79
N SER A 305 -3.62 0.70 -14.86
CA SER A 305 -3.08 1.89 -14.22
C SER A 305 -2.53 2.76 -15.34
N TYR A 306 -3.31 3.76 -15.75
CA TYR A 306 -2.97 4.67 -16.86
C TYR A 306 -2.58 3.93 -18.17
N GLY A 307 -3.18 2.77 -18.42
CA GLY A 307 -2.92 1.97 -19.62
C GLY A 307 -1.92 0.83 -19.45
N VAL A 308 -1.19 0.81 -18.33
CA VAL A 308 -0.31 -0.31 -17.97
C VAL A 308 -1.06 -1.30 -17.09
N TRP A 309 -0.82 -2.60 -17.28
CA TRP A 309 -1.40 -3.65 -16.45
C TRP A 309 -0.92 -3.53 -15.00
N TYR A 310 -1.84 -3.52 -14.04
CA TYR A 310 -1.51 -3.29 -12.62
C TYR A 310 -0.65 -4.41 -12.03
N MET A 311 -0.76 -5.63 -12.57
CA MET A 311 0.03 -6.79 -12.16
C MET A 311 1.35 -6.94 -12.92
N LYS A 312 1.77 -5.98 -13.77
CA LYS A 312 3.11 -6.00 -14.36
C LYS A 312 4.16 -5.95 -13.23
N PRO A 313 5.25 -6.72 -13.25
CA PRO A 313 5.71 -7.71 -14.25
C PRO A 313 5.17 -9.15 -14.17
N ILE A 314 4.26 -9.48 -13.24
CA ILE A 314 3.67 -10.84 -13.15
C ILE A 314 2.75 -11.10 -14.35
N MET A 315 1.94 -10.11 -14.71
CA MET A 315 1.03 -10.19 -15.87
C MET A 315 0.95 -8.82 -16.57
N PRO A 316 1.41 -8.70 -17.84
CA PRO A 316 2.11 -9.71 -18.64
C PRO A 316 3.47 -10.05 -18.04
N PHE A 317 3.84 -11.33 -18.14
CA PHE A 317 5.09 -11.85 -17.58
C PHE A 317 6.29 -11.17 -18.24
N SER A 318 7.14 -10.56 -17.42
CA SER A 318 8.40 -9.98 -17.85
C SER A 318 9.52 -10.55 -16.99
N ALA A 319 10.40 -11.35 -17.60
CA ALA A 319 11.51 -11.98 -16.91
C ALA A 319 12.46 -10.95 -16.27
N SER A 320 12.77 -9.86 -16.97
CA SER A 320 13.60 -8.77 -16.44
C SER A 320 12.95 -8.07 -15.24
N GLY A 321 11.66 -7.76 -15.34
CA GLY A 321 10.92 -7.15 -14.23
C GLY A 321 10.74 -8.09 -13.04
N MET A 322 10.54 -9.39 -13.26
CA MET A 322 10.47 -10.36 -12.18
C MET A 322 11.80 -10.58 -11.48
N LEU A 323 12.91 -10.54 -12.22
CA LEU A 323 14.24 -10.56 -11.62
C LEU A 323 14.48 -9.33 -10.74
N ASP A 324 14.09 -8.13 -11.17
CA ASP A 324 14.18 -6.92 -10.31
C ASP A 324 13.18 -6.95 -9.13
N PHE A 325 12.04 -7.64 -9.27
CA PHE A 325 11.13 -7.83 -8.13
C PHE A 325 11.75 -8.74 -7.07
N LEU A 326 12.23 -9.91 -7.49
CA LEU A 326 12.77 -10.95 -6.60
C LEU A 326 14.16 -10.60 -6.07
N ILE A 327 15.03 -10.07 -6.91
CA ILE A 327 16.41 -9.71 -6.58
C ILE A 327 16.53 -8.19 -6.72
N ALA A 328 16.92 -7.50 -5.65
CA ALA A 328 17.23 -6.07 -5.73
C ALA A 328 18.55 -5.88 -6.49
N VAL A 329 18.50 -5.97 -7.82
CA VAL A 329 19.66 -5.79 -8.68
C VAL A 329 20.06 -4.31 -8.60
N PRO A 330 21.33 -3.98 -8.27
CA PRO A 330 21.75 -2.59 -8.18
C PRO A 330 21.59 -1.88 -9.54
N GLN A 331 21.01 -0.68 -9.51
CA GLN A 331 20.59 0.07 -10.70
C GLN A 331 21.73 0.41 -11.68
N ILE A 332 23.00 0.26 -11.27
CA ILE A 332 24.19 0.49 -12.10
C ILE A 332 24.19 -0.45 -13.33
N THR A 333 23.54 -1.61 -13.24
CA THR A 333 23.53 -2.61 -14.33
C THR A 333 22.38 -2.45 -15.33
N VAL A 334 21.37 -1.62 -15.06
CA VAL A 334 20.15 -1.49 -15.88
C VAL A 334 20.30 -0.50 -17.06
N GLY A 335 21.52 0.02 -17.29
CA GLY A 335 21.86 0.84 -18.46
C GLY A 335 21.78 0.13 -19.82
N LYS A 336 21.45 -1.17 -19.89
CA LYS A 336 21.25 -1.89 -21.15
C LYS A 336 19.76 -1.99 -21.53
N LYS A 337 19.31 -0.98 -22.29
CA LYS A 337 18.19 -1.00 -23.25
C LYS A 337 16.94 -1.81 -22.85
N GLU A 338 15.96 -1.15 -22.25
CA GLU A 338 14.55 -1.51 -22.48
C GLU A 338 14.16 -1.08 -23.91
N ASN A 339 14.58 -1.87 -24.90
CA ASN A 339 13.86 -1.99 -26.16
C ASN A 339 12.70 -2.99 -25.90
N LEU A 340 11.60 -2.49 -25.34
CA LEU A 340 10.34 -3.23 -25.32
C LEU A 340 9.33 -2.41 -26.11
N ARG A 341 9.19 -2.80 -27.39
CA ARG A 341 8.03 -2.49 -28.21
C ARG A 341 6.78 -3.17 -27.65
#